data_AF-A0A345YMA3-F1
#
_entry.id   AF-A0A345YMA3-F1
#
_cell.length_a   1.000
_cell.length_b   1.000
_cell.length_c   1.000
_cell.angle_alpha   90.00
_cell.angle_beta   90.00
_cell.angle_gamma   90.00
#
_symmetry.space_group_name_H-M   'P 1'
#
loop_
_entity.id
_entity.type
_entity.pdbx_description
1 polymer ?
#
loop_
_entity_poly.entity_id
_entity_poly.type
_entity_poly.pdbx_seq_one_letter_code
_entity_poly.pdbx_strand_id
1 'polypeptide(L)'
;MAYAGSVRPSPWKVPVLVDLPLLKLILQILLVVLGLLTIMLVLLHKGRGGGLSDMFGGGVSSSASASGVAERNLNRLTVTIAVAWGMSAVGLGVIERFL
;
A
#
# COMPACT_ATOMS: atom_id res chain seq x y z
N MET A 1 -52.46 -3.29 -8.63
CA MET A 1 -51.36 -3.97 -7.93
C MET A 1 -50.60 -4.84 -8.93
N ALA A 2 -49.52 -4.35 -9.54
CA ALA A 2 -48.67 -5.16 -10.43
C ALA A 2 -47.28 -4.50 -10.60
N TYR A 3 -46.36 -4.81 -9.69
CA TYR A 3 -44.93 -4.60 -9.88
C TYR A 3 -44.21 -5.91 -9.54
N ALA A 4 -44.30 -6.89 -10.43
CA ALA A 4 -43.44 -8.08 -10.36
C ALA A 4 -42.46 -7.98 -11.53
N GLY A 5 -41.48 -7.08 -11.39
CA GLY A 5 -40.31 -7.04 -12.25
C GLY A 5 -39.58 -8.37 -12.13
N SER A 6 -39.61 -9.15 -13.20
CA SER A 6 -38.89 -10.42 -13.30
C SER A 6 -37.39 -10.16 -13.27
N VAL A 7 -36.80 -10.32 -12.09
CA VAL A 7 -35.37 -10.56 -11.94
C VAL A 7 -35.08 -11.86 -12.67
N ARG A 8 -34.67 -11.77 -13.94
CA ARG A 8 -34.29 -12.96 -14.72
C ARG A 8 -32.93 -13.42 -14.17
N PRO A 9 -32.84 -14.60 -13.52
CA PRO A 9 -31.54 -15.13 -13.14
C PRO A 9 -30.75 -15.44 -14.41
N SER A 10 -29.53 -14.90 -14.53
CA SER A 10 -28.68 -15.17 -15.68
C SER A 10 -28.32 -16.67 -15.70
N PRO A 11 -28.50 -17.37 -16.84
CA PRO A 11 -28.32 -18.82 -16.93
C PRO A 11 -26.84 -19.27 -16.85
N TRP A 12 -25.91 -18.32 -16.85
CA TRP A 12 -24.48 -18.57 -16.81
C TRP A 12 -23.94 -18.05 -15.49
N LYS A 13 -23.63 -18.95 -14.56
CA LYS A 13 -22.57 -18.67 -13.58
C LYS A 13 -21.29 -18.60 -14.38
N VAL A 14 -20.96 -17.40 -14.89
CA VAL A 14 -19.63 -17.14 -15.44
C VAL A 14 -18.62 -17.58 -14.38
N PRO A 15 -17.55 -18.30 -14.74
CA PRO A 15 -16.59 -18.79 -13.76
C PRO A 15 -16.12 -17.60 -12.94
N VAL A 16 -16.50 -17.60 -11.66
CA VAL A 16 -16.38 -16.50 -10.67
C VAL A 16 -14.92 -16.26 -10.26
N LEU A 17 -13.99 -16.57 -11.17
CA LEU A 17 -12.57 -16.69 -10.89
C LEU A 17 -11.89 -15.33 -10.90
N VAL A 18 -12.36 -14.35 -11.68
CA VAL A 18 -11.94 -12.94 -11.57
C VAL A 18 -12.90 -11.99 -12.30
N ASP A 19 -13.72 -11.27 -11.55
CA ASP A 19 -14.52 -10.17 -12.09
C ASP A 19 -13.64 -8.91 -12.16
N LEU A 20 -13.35 -8.40 -13.37
CA LEU A 20 -12.49 -7.22 -13.58
C LEU A 20 -12.92 -5.99 -12.76
N PRO A 21 -14.23 -5.68 -12.62
CA PRO A 21 -14.67 -4.57 -11.78
C PRO A 21 -14.39 -4.79 -10.28
N LEU A 22 -14.54 -6.03 -9.80
CA LEU A 22 -14.20 -6.39 -8.41
C LEU A 22 -12.69 -6.31 -8.19
N LEU A 23 -11.88 -6.77 -9.14
CA LEU A 23 -10.42 -6.66 -9.08
C LEU A 23 -9.99 -5.18 -9.02
N LYS A 24 -10.59 -4.32 -9.84
CA LYS A 24 -10.36 -2.86 -9.78
C LYS A 24 -10.68 -2.28 -8.40
N LEU A 25 -11.83 -2.63 -7.84
CA LEU A 25 -12.24 -2.17 -6.51
C LEU A 25 -11.25 -2.62 -5.43
N ILE A 26 -10.83 -3.89 -5.45
CA ILE A 26 -9.85 -4.44 -4.51
C ILE A 26 -8.53 -3.69 -4.61
N LEU A 27 -7.99 -3.52 -5.82
CA LEU A 27 -6.72 -2.81 -5.99
C LEU A 27 -6.82 -1.34 -5.56
N GLN A 28 -7.96 -0.67 -5.79
CA GLN A 28 -8.16 0.73 -5.38
C GLN A 28 -8.16 0.87 -3.85
N ILE A 29 -8.88 -0.03 -3.15
CA ILE A 29 -8.86 -0.08 -1.68
C ILE A 29 -7.43 -0.38 -1.19
N LEU A 30 -6.77 -1.38 -1.79
CA LEU A 30 -5.41 -1.77 -1.44
C LEU A 30 -4.42 -0.60 -1.63
N LEU A 31 -4.54 0.15 -2.72
CA LEU A 31 -3.69 1.30 -3.02
C LEU A 31 -3.82 2.39 -1.95
N VAL A 32 -5.05 2.70 -1.54
CA VAL A 32 -5.31 3.73 -0.50
C VAL A 32 -4.80 3.26 0.86
N VAL A 33 -5.09 2.02 1.25
CA VAL A 33 -4.66 1.46 2.54
C VAL A 33 -3.14 1.36 2.63
N LEU A 34 -2.49 0.77 1.61
CA LEU A 34 -1.03 0.70 1.57
C LEU A 34 -0.41 2.10 1.50
N GLY A 35 -1.05 3.06 0.81
CA GLY A 35 -0.59 4.45 0.75
C GLY A 35 -0.59 5.13 2.12
N LEU A 36 -1.72 5.08 2.84
CA LEU A 36 -1.80 5.61 4.20
C LEU A 36 -0.79 4.94 5.14
N LEU A 37 -0.64 3.63 5.02
CA LEU A 37 0.27 2.86 5.84
C LEU A 37 1.74 3.24 5.54
N THR A 38 2.14 3.37 4.26
CA THR A 38 3.49 3.86 3.90
C THR A 38 3.77 5.25 4.45
N ILE A 39 2.82 6.19 4.38
CA ILE A 39 2.97 7.54 4.94
C ILE A 39 3.23 7.46 6.45
N MET A 40 2.41 6.71 7.19
CA MET A 40 2.56 6.55 8.63
C MET A 40 3.91 5.89 8.99
N LEU A 41 4.31 4.87 8.24
CA LEU A 41 5.57 4.16 8.44
C LEU A 41 6.79 5.05 8.17
N VAL A 42 6.74 5.88 7.13
CA VAL A 42 7.81 6.84 6.82
C VAL A 42 7.87 7.93 7.89
N LEU A 43 6.74 8.42 8.40
CA LEU A 43 6.74 9.38 9.51
C LEU A 43 7.29 8.79 10.79
N LEU A 44 7.09 7.49 11.03
CA LEU A 44 7.70 6.79 12.17
C LEU A 44 9.24 6.73 12.06
N HIS A 45 9.81 6.83 10.86
CA HIS A 45 11.26 6.97 10.67
C HIS A 45 11.79 8.36 11.03
N LYS A 46 10.94 9.38 11.16
CA LYS A 46 11.38 10.77 11.39
C LYS A 46 12.00 11.04 12.77
N GLY A 47 12.07 10.03 13.65
CA GLY A 47 12.74 10.13 14.94
C GLY A 47 14.27 10.13 14.90
N ARG A 48 14.93 9.98 13.73
CA ARG A 48 16.36 9.61 13.65
C ARG A 48 17.21 10.41 12.64
N GLY A 49 16.96 11.72 12.46
CA GLY A 49 17.85 12.53 11.60
C GLY A 49 17.31 13.84 11.03
N GLY A 50 16.25 14.42 11.60
CA GLY A 50 15.64 15.64 11.07
C GLY A 50 16.29 16.96 11.51
N GLY A 51 17.35 16.90 12.33
CA GLY A 51 18.02 18.09 12.88
C GLY A 51 19.19 18.57 12.01
N LEU A 52 19.43 19.89 11.97
CA LEU A 52 20.55 20.50 11.24
C LEU A 52 21.89 19.85 11.59
N SER A 53 22.11 19.48 12.86
CA SER A 53 23.32 18.79 13.33
C SER A 53 23.57 17.45 12.63
N ASP A 54 22.54 16.64 12.39
CA ASP A 54 22.69 15.36 11.69
C ASP A 54 22.97 15.56 10.20
N MET A 55 22.47 16.66 9.61
CA MET A 55 22.74 17.05 8.22
C MET A 55 24.13 17.67 8.03
N PHE A 56 24.75 18.20 9.08
CA PHE A 56 26.10 18.78 9.08
C PHE A 56 27.19 17.85 9.65
N GLY A 57 26.91 16.56 9.82
CA GLY A 57 27.92 15.57 10.22
C GLY A 57 27.99 15.31 11.72
N GLY A 58 26.83 15.23 12.38
CA GLY A 58 26.65 14.99 13.82
C GLY A 58 27.61 13.96 14.44
N GLY A 59 28.72 14.48 14.99
CA GLY A 59 29.52 13.93 16.08
C GLY A 59 30.26 12.62 15.82
N VAL A 60 31.59 12.68 15.95
CA VAL A 60 32.58 11.57 15.90
C VAL A 60 32.43 10.56 17.07
N SER A 61 31.23 10.40 17.63
CA SER A 61 30.97 9.54 18.80
C SER A 61 29.53 8.99 18.86
N SER A 62 28.76 9.04 17.78
CA SER A 62 27.35 8.62 17.78
C SER A 62 27.15 7.11 17.59
N SER A 63 28.06 6.28 18.13
CA SER A 63 27.80 4.86 18.40
C SER A 63 26.98 4.70 19.69
N ALA A 64 25.83 5.36 19.76
CA ALA A 64 24.87 5.20 20.86
C ALA A 64 23.65 4.46 20.32
N SER A 65 23.82 3.14 20.17
CA SER A 65 22.86 2.11 20.58
C SER A 65 21.36 2.37 20.42
N ALA A 66 20.91 2.95 19.31
CA ALA A 66 19.52 2.76 18.89
C ALA A 66 19.40 1.31 18.42
N SER A 67 18.46 0.57 19.00
CA SER A 67 18.20 -0.85 18.75
C SER A 67 18.21 -1.21 17.26
N GLY A 68 19.38 -1.61 16.75
CA GLY A 68 19.58 -1.79 15.32
C GLY A 68 18.71 -2.89 14.73
N VAL A 69 18.20 -3.81 15.54
CA VAL A 69 17.31 -4.88 15.07
C VAL A 69 15.90 -4.36 14.80
N ALA A 70 15.33 -3.58 15.71
CA ALA A 70 14.00 -2.99 15.53
C ALA A 70 14.00 -2.02 14.34
N GLU A 71 15.05 -1.21 14.23
CA GLU A 71 15.18 -0.22 13.15
C GLU A 71 15.42 -0.87 11.78
N ARG A 72 16.30 -1.89 11.71
CA ARG A 72 16.49 -2.64 10.46
C ARG A 72 15.23 -3.38 10.03
N ASN A 73 14.43 -3.88 10.98
CA ASN A 73 13.16 -4.53 10.66
C ASN A 73 12.13 -3.52 10.16
N LEU A 74 12.02 -2.36 10.82
CA LEU A 74 11.10 -1.29 10.43
C LEU A 74 11.41 -0.80 9.00
N ASN A 75 12.68 -0.61 8.66
CA ASN A 75 13.10 -0.26 7.31
C ASN A 75 12.73 -1.36 6.28
N ARG A 76 13.00 -2.64 6.59
CA ARG A 76 12.63 -3.76 5.70
C ARG A 76 11.13 -3.83 5.47
N LEU A 77 10.34 -3.64 6.52
CA LEU A 77 8.89 -3.64 6.45
C LEU A 77 8.40 -2.46 5.60
N THR A 78 8.91 -1.26 5.82
CA THR A 78 8.53 -0.08 5.02
C THR A 78 8.89 -0.22 3.55
N VAL A 79 10.08 -0.71 3.23
CA VAL A 79 10.48 -0.97 1.84
C VAL A 79 9.56 -2.02 1.20
N THR A 80 9.26 -3.12 1.90
CA THR A 80 8.37 -4.17 1.39
C THR A 80 6.98 -3.62 1.07
N ILE A 81 6.43 -2.79 1.97
CA ILE A 81 5.10 -2.19 1.80
C ILE A 81 5.11 -1.11 0.71
N ALA A 82 6.18 -0.29 0.61
CA ALA A 82 6.33 0.70 -0.44
C ALA A 82 6.40 0.07 -1.83
N VAL A 83 7.11 -1.05 -1.97
CA VAL A 83 7.16 -1.83 -3.22
C VAL A 83 5.79 -2.42 -3.55
N ALA A 84 5.10 -3.01 -2.57
CA ALA A 84 3.74 -3.54 -2.77
C ALA A 84 2.73 -2.44 -3.16
N TRP A 85 2.84 -1.26 -2.57
CA TRP A 85 2.05 -0.08 -2.93
C TRP A 85 2.32 0.34 -4.39
N GLY A 86 3.58 0.45 -4.78
CA GLY A 86 3.97 0.78 -6.15
C GLY A 86 3.49 -0.25 -7.18
N MET A 87 3.58 -1.55 -6.86
CA MET A 87 3.04 -2.62 -7.70
C MET A 87 1.51 -2.52 -7.85
N SER A 88 0.80 -2.16 -6.77
CA SER A 88 -0.66 -1.96 -6.82
C SER A 88 -1.04 -0.76 -7.70
N ALA A 89 -0.24 0.32 -7.66
CA ALA A 89 -0.45 1.50 -8.50
C ALA A 89 -0.26 1.17 -9.99
N VAL A 90 0.81 0.45 -10.32
CA VAL A 90 1.07 -0.01 -11.70
C VAL A 90 -0.03 -0.98 -12.15
N GLY A 91 -0.42 -1.94 -11.31
CA GLY A 91 -1.49 -2.90 -11.61
C GLY A 91 -2.82 -2.21 -11.93
N LEU A 92 -3.19 -1.17 -11.16
CA LEU A 92 -4.36 -0.34 -11.47
C LEU A 92 -4.23 0.36 -12.81
N GLY A 93 -3.09 1.03 -13.06
CA GLY A 93 -2.86 1.72 -14.32
C GLY A 93 -2.93 0.80 -15.54
N VAL A 94 -2.46 -0.44 -15.39
CA VAL A 94 -2.57 -1.47 -16.43
C VAL A 94 -4.03 -1.87 -16.64
N ILE A 95 -4.79 -2.15 -15.57
CA ILE A 95 -6.22 -2.52 -15.69
C ILE A 95 -7.04 -1.38 -16.31
N GLU A 96 -6.81 -0.12 -15.90
CA GLU A 96 -7.50 1.03 -16.48
C GLU A 96 -7.17 1.26 -17.96
N ARG A 97 -6.04 0.76 -18.44
CA ARG A 97 -5.70 0.81 -19.87
C ARG A 97 -6.50 -0.19 -20.70
N PHE A 98 -6.87 -1.33 -20.12
CA PHE A 98 -7.53 -2.44 -20.81
C PHE A 98 -9.06 -2.50 -20.62
N LEU A 99 -9.58 -1.67 -19.70
CA LEU A 99 -11.01 -1.55 -19.37
C LEU A 99 -11.59 -0.28 -20.00
#